data_AF-A0A8I1SRW7-F1
#
_entry.id   AF-A0A8I1SRW7-F1
#
_cell.length_a   1.000
_cell.length_b   1.000
_cell.length_c   1.000
_cell.angle_alpha   90.00
_cell.angle_beta   90.00
_cell.angle_gamma   90.00
#
_symmetry.space_group_name_H-M   'P 1'
#
loop_
_entity.id
_entity.type
_entity.pdbx_description
1 polymer ?
#
loop_
_entity_poly.entity_id
_entity_poly.type
_entity_poly.pdbx_seq_one_letter_code
_entity_poly.pdbx_strand_id
1 'polypeptide(L)'
;MTQPVTITATELHTLLRNGGAPVIIDVLTEETFAERHIAQAQNLCVYETAFLDKAAGAIPSKETPIVVYGEETHGEAAHRAWERLTGAGYTNVQILEGGFAAWSEKGLPAHHGKAAPGLGDVSGSFVADTERSTIYWTGRNLFNHHTGTVGLRSGAVTLEGGLLKAAEFSVDFETATSTDLKDSSLVAALIGHLKSSDFFDVSNHPEIRFVLTKATPIPDATDGRANTRIEGDFTLRGQTHPLAFDTLIAVDGKGDLYAQAELDLDRTIWGANYGSGRIFERLGMHVVNDLVHLHLKLVARPA
;
A
#
# COMPACT_ATOMS: atom_id res chain seq x y z
N MET A 1 -0.36 -33.14 -11.18
CA MET A 1 -1.04 -31.87 -11.51
C MET A 1 -0.75 -31.61 -12.98
N THR A 2 -1.78 -31.45 -13.81
CA THR A 2 -1.62 -31.12 -15.23
C THR A 2 -1.06 -29.71 -15.32
N GLN A 3 0.07 -29.55 -16.02
CA GLN A 3 0.62 -28.22 -16.33
C GLN A 3 -0.30 -27.51 -17.33
N PRO A 4 -0.43 -26.18 -17.26
CA PRO A 4 -1.19 -25.43 -18.26
C PRO A 4 -0.54 -25.55 -19.63
N VAL A 5 -1.36 -25.58 -20.67
CA VAL A 5 -0.88 -25.41 -22.05
C VAL A 5 -0.60 -23.92 -22.25
N THR A 6 0.54 -23.60 -22.84
CA THR A 6 0.96 -22.21 -23.11
C THR A 6 0.93 -21.91 -24.61
N ILE A 7 0.80 -20.63 -24.94
CA ILE A 7 0.93 -20.08 -26.30
C ILE A 7 1.83 -18.85 -26.25
N THR A 8 2.78 -18.72 -27.19
CA THR A 8 3.65 -17.54 -27.25
C THR A 8 2.92 -16.34 -27.87
N ALA A 9 3.40 -15.12 -27.60
CA ALA A 9 2.88 -13.91 -28.22
C ALA A 9 2.89 -13.97 -29.77
N THR A 10 3.92 -14.57 -30.36
CA THR A 10 4.04 -14.70 -31.82
C THR A 10 3.03 -15.70 -32.38
N GLU A 11 2.82 -16.83 -31.70
CA GLU A 11 1.84 -17.84 -32.11
C GLU A 11 0.41 -17.32 -31.99
N LEU A 12 0.08 -16.65 -30.87
CA LEU A 12 -1.23 -16.03 -30.69
C LEU A 12 -1.48 -14.97 -31.77
N HIS A 13 -0.54 -14.06 -32.02
CA HIS A 13 -0.70 -13.07 -33.07
C HIS A 13 -0.86 -13.71 -34.47
N THR A 14 -0.13 -14.78 -34.76
CA THR A 14 -0.26 -15.53 -36.02
C THR A 14 -1.63 -16.19 -36.13
N LEU A 15 -2.13 -16.79 -35.05
CA LEU A 15 -3.48 -17.37 -34.98
C LEU A 15 -4.56 -16.34 -35.30
N LEU A 16 -4.48 -15.15 -34.68
CA LEU A 16 -5.44 -14.05 -34.90
C LEU A 16 -5.39 -13.55 -36.35
N ARG A 17 -4.20 -13.41 -36.94
CA ARG A 17 -4.04 -13.00 -38.35
C ARG A 17 -4.59 -14.01 -39.34
N ASN A 18 -4.57 -15.29 -38.98
CA ASN A 18 -5.09 -16.38 -39.82
C ASN A 18 -6.60 -16.63 -39.63
N GLY A 19 -7.31 -15.73 -38.94
CA GLY A 19 -8.75 -15.82 -38.71
C GLY A 19 -9.16 -16.71 -37.53
N GLY A 20 -8.20 -17.16 -36.71
CA GLY A 20 -8.50 -17.76 -35.42
C GLY A 20 -9.11 -16.71 -34.48
N ALA A 21 -10.14 -17.10 -33.75
CA ALA A 21 -10.88 -16.19 -32.87
C ALA A 21 -11.03 -16.79 -31.46
N PRO A 22 -9.93 -17.04 -30.73
CA PRO A 22 -10.02 -17.39 -29.32
C PRO A 22 -10.61 -16.22 -28.52
N VAL A 23 -11.26 -16.52 -27.40
CA VAL A 23 -11.61 -15.50 -26.40
C VAL A 23 -10.33 -15.15 -25.64
N ILE A 24 -9.83 -13.94 -25.83
CA ILE A 24 -8.66 -13.43 -25.13
C ILE A 24 -9.13 -12.74 -23.84
N ILE A 25 -8.60 -13.16 -22.70
CA ILE A 25 -9.01 -12.68 -21.38
C ILE A 25 -7.80 -12.07 -20.67
N ASP A 26 -7.89 -10.77 -20.40
CA ASP A 26 -7.03 -10.11 -19.43
C ASP A 26 -7.57 -10.40 -18.03
N VAL A 27 -6.73 -10.97 -17.17
CA VAL A 27 -7.16 -11.42 -15.85
C VAL A 27 -6.82 -10.44 -14.72
N LEU A 28 -6.26 -9.26 -15.05
CA LEU A 28 -5.90 -8.22 -14.10
C LEU A 28 -7.12 -7.32 -13.77
N THR A 29 -6.90 -6.31 -12.94
CA THR A 29 -7.97 -5.40 -12.52
C THR A 29 -8.44 -4.50 -13.67
N GLU A 30 -9.62 -3.90 -13.51
CA GLU A 30 -10.19 -2.98 -14.50
C GLU A 30 -9.28 -1.77 -14.73
N GLU A 31 -8.59 -1.29 -13.69
CA GLU A 31 -7.64 -0.18 -13.79
C GLU A 31 -6.44 -0.55 -14.67
N THR A 32 -5.84 -1.72 -14.47
CA THR A 32 -4.73 -2.20 -15.31
C THR A 32 -5.17 -2.40 -16.74
N PHE A 33 -6.36 -2.97 -16.96
CA PHE A 33 -6.91 -3.15 -18.29
C PHE A 33 -7.19 -1.80 -18.98
N ALA A 34 -7.75 -0.82 -18.26
CA ALA A 34 -8.00 0.52 -18.79
C ALA A 34 -6.70 1.25 -19.15
N GLU A 35 -5.60 1.00 -18.41
CA GLU A 35 -4.27 1.49 -18.75
C GLU A 35 -3.72 0.82 -20.00
N ARG A 36 -3.81 -0.51 -20.10
CA ARG A 36 -3.28 -1.26 -21.24
C ARG A 36 -3.87 -2.65 -21.35
N HIS A 37 -4.07 -3.11 -22.58
CA HIS A 37 -4.50 -4.49 -22.85
C HIS A 37 -4.28 -4.86 -24.31
N ILE A 38 -4.26 -6.17 -24.61
CA ILE A 38 -4.25 -6.67 -25.98
C ILE A 38 -5.55 -6.21 -26.67
N ALA A 39 -5.47 -5.70 -27.89
CA ALA A 39 -6.59 -4.95 -28.51
C ALA A 39 -7.93 -5.72 -28.64
N GLN A 40 -7.90 -7.06 -28.59
CA GLN A 40 -9.09 -7.92 -28.70
C GLN A 40 -9.48 -8.58 -27.37
N ALA A 41 -8.79 -8.23 -26.28
CA ALA A 41 -9.01 -8.82 -24.97
C ALA A 41 -10.27 -8.29 -24.30
N GLN A 42 -10.90 -9.15 -23.51
CA GLN A 42 -11.93 -8.78 -22.55
C GLN A 42 -11.33 -8.80 -21.14
N ASN A 43 -11.73 -7.88 -20.27
CA ASN A 43 -11.31 -7.91 -18.87
C ASN A 43 -12.20 -8.84 -18.05
N LEU A 44 -11.59 -9.86 -17.43
CA LEU A 44 -12.22 -10.70 -16.41
C LEU A 44 -11.25 -10.86 -15.25
N CYS A 45 -11.29 -9.92 -14.31
CA CYS A 45 -10.42 -9.90 -13.15
C CYS A 45 -10.52 -11.20 -12.32
N VAL A 46 -9.42 -11.97 -12.25
CA VAL A 46 -9.36 -13.26 -11.53
C VAL A 46 -9.47 -13.09 -10.01
N TYR A 47 -9.31 -11.87 -9.49
CA TYR A 47 -9.44 -11.59 -8.06
C TYR A 47 -10.91 -11.40 -7.63
N GLU A 48 -11.83 -11.25 -8.58
CA GLU A 48 -13.24 -11.14 -8.26
C GLU A 48 -13.87 -12.50 -7.90
N THR A 49 -14.78 -12.45 -6.92
CA THR A 49 -15.62 -13.60 -6.58
C THR A 49 -16.52 -14.00 -7.76
N ALA A 50 -17.01 -13.00 -8.50
CA ALA A 50 -17.87 -13.16 -9.69
C ALA A 50 -17.12 -13.61 -10.96
N PHE A 51 -15.80 -13.83 -10.93
CA PHE A 51 -15.00 -14.18 -12.10
C PHE A 51 -15.59 -15.32 -12.94
N LEU A 52 -16.05 -16.42 -12.31
CA LEU A 52 -16.62 -17.56 -13.03
C LEU A 52 -18.00 -17.26 -13.64
N ASP A 53 -18.81 -16.44 -12.97
CA ASP A 53 -20.12 -16.02 -13.49
C ASP A 53 -19.93 -15.08 -14.68
N LYS A 54 -18.99 -14.13 -14.60
CA LYS A 54 -18.60 -13.26 -15.71
C LYS A 54 -18.05 -14.09 -16.89
N ALA A 55 -17.20 -15.06 -16.62
CA ALA A 55 -16.67 -15.98 -17.64
C ALA A 55 -17.78 -16.80 -18.32
N ALA A 56 -18.78 -17.28 -17.55
CA ALA A 56 -19.93 -18.00 -18.09
C ALA A 56 -20.81 -17.13 -18.99
N GLY A 57 -20.93 -15.83 -18.70
CA GLY A 57 -21.65 -14.88 -19.55
C GLY A 57 -20.88 -14.44 -20.80
N ALA A 58 -19.54 -14.39 -20.72
CA ALA A 58 -18.68 -13.89 -21.79
C ALA A 58 -18.19 -14.96 -22.78
N ILE A 59 -18.07 -16.22 -22.33
CA ILE A 59 -17.50 -17.32 -23.13
C ILE A 59 -18.64 -18.19 -23.69
N PRO A 60 -18.77 -18.32 -25.03
CA PRO A 60 -19.89 -19.03 -25.67
C PRO A 60 -20.12 -20.49 -25.25
N SER A 61 -19.05 -21.27 -25.01
CA SER A 61 -19.15 -22.67 -24.58
C SER A 61 -17.92 -23.14 -23.81
N LYS A 62 -17.97 -24.34 -23.23
CA LYS A 62 -16.86 -24.93 -22.46
C LYS A 62 -15.67 -25.37 -23.32
N GLU A 63 -15.89 -25.58 -24.62
CA GLU A 63 -14.91 -25.98 -25.61
C GLU A 63 -14.32 -24.78 -26.38
N THR A 64 -14.87 -23.58 -26.14
CA THR A 64 -14.39 -22.35 -26.79
C THR A 64 -12.89 -22.19 -26.53
N PRO A 65 -12.06 -21.97 -27.56
CA PRO A 65 -10.64 -21.65 -27.37
C PRO A 65 -10.49 -20.37 -26.55
N ILE A 66 -9.77 -20.45 -25.43
CA ILE A 66 -9.55 -19.35 -24.50
C ILE A 66 -8.05 -19.13 -24.34
N VAL A 67 -7.63 -17.87 -24.36
CA VAL A 67 -6.27 -17.48 -23.98
C VAL A 67 -6.34 -16.49 -22.83
N VAL A 68 -5.83 -16.86 -21.67
CA VAL A 68 -5.74 -15.99 -20.49
C VAL A 68 -4.34 -15.39 -20.37
N TYR A 69 -4.25 -14.15 -19.91
CA TYR A 69 -2.97 -13.50 -19.65
C TYR A 69 -3.07 -12.49 -18.50
N GLY A 70 -1.95 -12.24 -17.82
CA GLY A 70 -1.79 -11.18 -16.82
C GLY A 70 -0.44 -10.46 -16.96
N GLU A 71 0.09 -9.95 -15.84
CA GLU A 71 1.41 -9.29 -15.78
C GLU A 71 2.46 -10.32 -15.31
N GLU A 72 3.39 -10.68 -16.19
CA GLU A 72 4.27 -11.84 -15.97
C GLU A 72 5.64 -11.51 -15.35
N THR A 73 5.67 -10.63 -14.35
CA THR A 73 6.84 -10.62 -13.44
C THR A 73 6.79 -11.76 -12.43
N HIS A 74 5.59 -12.28 -12.08
CA HIS A 74 5.43 -13.35 -11.08
C HIS A 74 4.37 -14.43 -11.41
N GLY A 75 3.82 -14.48 -12.63
CA GLY A 75 3.13 -15.64 -13.23
C GLY A 75 1.82 -16.18 -12.61
N GLU A 76 1.41 -15.72 -11.43
CA GLU A 76 0.31 -16.36 -10.68
C GLU A 76 -1.10 -16.03 -11.21
N ALA A 77 -1.33 -14.83 -11.75
CA ALA A 77 -2.69 -14.39 -12.09
C ALA A 77 -3.30 -15.24 -13.22
N ALA A 78 -2.56 -15.42 -14.32
CA ALA A 78 -3.01 -16.21 -15.46
C ALA A 78 -3.11 -17.71 -15.09
N HIS A 79 -2.20 -18.21 -14.26
CA HIS A 79 -2.26 -19.58 -13.75
C HIS A 79 -3.53 -19.83 -12.92
N ARG A 80 -3.84 -18.94 -11.98
CA ARG A 80 -5.08 -19.02 -11.18
C ARG A 80 -6.33 -18.95 -12.06
N ALA A 81 -6.34 -18.10 -13.07
CA ALA A 81 -7.47 -18.02 -13.99
C ALA A 81 -7.64 -19.34 -14.76
N TRP A 82 -6.53 -19.92 -15.22
CA TRP A 82 -6.51 -21.24 -15.86
C TRP A 82 -7.06 -22.33 -14.92
N GLU A 83 -6.61 -22.40 -13.66
CA GLU A 83 -7.12 -23.38 -12.69
C GLU A 83 -8.62 -23.21 -12.43
N ARG A 84 -9.09 -21.96 -12.25
CA ARG A 84 -10.50 -21.68 -12.00
C ARG A 84 -11.36 -22.06 -13.21
N LEU A 85 -10.95 -21.70 -14.42
CA LEU A 85 -11.68 -22.02 -15.64
C LEU A 85 -11.70 -23.54 -15.91
N THR A 86 -10.56 -24.21 -15.83
CA THR A 86 -10.48 -25.66 -16.03
C THR A 86 -11.26 -26.43 -14.96
N GLY A 87 -11.19 -26.01 -13.70
CA GLY A 87 -12.02 -26.54 -12.61
C GLY A 87 -13.52 -26.33 -12.81
N ALA A 88 -13.91 -25.26 -13.52
CA ALA A 88 -15.29 -24.99 -13.95
C ALA A 88 -15.68 -25.71 -15.26
N GLY A 89 -14.83 -26.59 -15.78
CA GLY A 89 -15.09 -27.44 -16.93
C GLY A 89 -14.73 -26.85 -18.30
N TYR A 90 -14.05 -25.70 -18.37
CA TYR A 90 -13.53 -25.20 -19.64
C TYR A 90 -12.34 -26.05 -20.09
N THR A 91 -12.39 -26.59 -21.31
CA THR A 91 -11.46 -27.65 -21.76
C THR A 91 -10.33 -27.16 -22.67
N ASN A 92 -10.44 -25.94 -23.21
CA ASN A 92 -9.48 -25.36 -24.15
C ASN A 92 -8.96 -24.01 -23.65
N VAL A 93 -8.26 -24.03 -22.52
CA VAL A 93 -7.69 -22.83 -21.88
C VAL A 93 -6.17 -22.88 -22.00
N GLN A 94 -5.60 -21.85 -22.63
CA GLN A 94 -4.16 -21.65 -22.77
C GLN A 94 -3.72 -20.38 -22.02
N ILE A 95 -2.49 -20.37 -21.53
CA ILE A 95 -1.86 -19.18 -20.94
C ILE A 95 -0.94 -18.52 -21.98
N LEU A 96 -1.06 -17.21 -22.18
CA LEU A 96 -0.12 -16.44 -22.99
C LEU A 96 1.23 -16.33 -22.27
N GLU A 97 2.26 -17.01 -22.77
CA GLU A 97 3.60 -16.98 -22.19
C GLU A 97 4.20 -15.57 -22.24
N GLY A 98 4.75 -15.12 -21.12
CA GLY A 98 5.29 -13.79 -20.90
C GLY A 98 4.22 -12.70 -20.72
N GLY A 99 2.94 -13.07 -20.71
CA GLY A 99 1.81 -12.18 -20.47
C GLY A 99 1.78 -10.94 -21.38
N PHE A 100 1.28 -9.83 -20.85
CA PHE A 100 1.26 -8.56 -21.59
C PHE A 100 2.68 -8.02 -21.88
N ALA A 101 3.65 -8.28 -21.00
CA ALA A 101 5.02 -7.81 -21.16
C ALA A 101 5.67 -8.39 -22.44
N ALA A 102 5.58 -9.69 -22.66
CA ALA A 102 6.09 -10.31 -23.89
C ALA A 102 5.31 -9.90 -25.14
N TRP A 103 3.99 -9.68 -25.02
CA TRP A 103 3.21 -9.12 -26.12
C TRP A 103 3.71 -7.74 -26.53
N SER A 104 3.94 -6.87 -25.54
CA SER A 104 4.44 -5.51 -25.70
C SER A 104 5.87 -5.47 -26.26
N GLU A 105 6.77 -6.33 -25.78
CA GLU A 105 8.16 -6.42 -26.26
C GLU A 105 8.24 -6.73 -27.76
N LYS A 106 7.27 -7.49 -28.28
CA LYS A 106 7.15 -7.80 -29.72
C LYS A 106 6.54 -6.67 -30.54
N GLY A 107 6.14 -5.55 -29.92
CA GLY A 107 5.50 -4.42 -30.60
C GLY A 107 4.15 -4.78 -31.23
N LEU A 108 3.44 -5.75 -30.65
CA LEU A 108 2.17 -6.23 -31.16
C LEU A 108 1.01 -5.29 -30.77
N PRO A 109 -0.12 -5.30 -31.51
CA PRO A 109 -1.21 -4.35 -31.27
C PRO A 109 -1.78 -4.42 -29.85
N ALA A 110 -1.79 -3.29 -29.15
CA ALA A 110 -2.36 -3.12 -27.82
C ALA A 110 -3.08 -1.78 -27.72
N HIS A 111 -4.09 -1.72 -26.85
CA HIS A 111 -4.67 -0.47 -26.39
C HIS A 111 -3.84 0.08 -25.24
N HIS A 112 -3.74 1.40 -25.19
CA HIS A 112 -3.12 2.14 -24.10
C HIS A 112 -4.06 3.30 -23.71
N GLY A 113 -4.34 3.41 -22.42
CA GLY A 113 -5.21 4.41 -21.81
C GLY A 113 -4.54 5.07 -20.61
N LYS A 114 -5.35 5.50 -19.63
CA LYS A 114 -4.86 6.23 -18.46
C LYS A 114 -4.25 5.24 -17.46
N ALA A 115 -3.06 5.56 -16.94
CA ALA A 115 -2.36 4.74 -15.96
C ALA A 115 -3.18 4.47 -14.69
N ALA A 116 -3.01 3.27 -14.13
CA ALA A 116 -3.60 2.84 -12.87
C ALA A 116 -3.06 3.66 -11.68
N PRO A 117 -3.76 3.65 -10.52
CA PRO A 117 -3.28 4.30 -9.31
C PRO A 117 -1.88 3.80 -8.90
N GLY A 118 -0.99 4.74 -8.61
CA GLY A 118 0.42 4.50 -8.35
C GLY A 118 1.16 5.83 -8.28
N LEU A 119 2.48 5.80 -8.12
CA LEU A 119 3.26 7.05 -8.16
C LEU A 119 3.33 7.63 -9.58
N GLY A 120 3.26 6.80 -10.63
CA GLY A 120 3.23 7.22 -12.03
C GLY A 120 4.32 8.23 -12.40
N ASP A 121 4.07 9.07 -13.40
CA ASP A 121 4.88 10.28 -13.69
C ASP A 121 4.21 11.52 -13.05
N VAL A 122 3.89 11.42 -11.76
CA VAL A 122 3.19 12.50 -11.05
C VAL A 122 4.20 13.52 -10.53
N SER A 123 3.97 14.79 -10.85
CA SER A 123 4.74 15.92 -10.33
C SER A 123 3.81 16.98 -9.75
N GLY A 124 4.17 17.54 -8.61
CA GLY A 124 3.37 18.58 -7.96
C GLY A 124 3.55 18.64 -6.45
N SER A 125 2.93 19.66 -5.85
CA SER A 125 2.86 19.82 -4.40
C SER A 125 1.49 19.37 -3.89
N PHE A 126 1.49 18.77 -2.71
CA PHE A 126 0.30 18.28 -2.03
C PHE A 126 0.27 18.79 -0.60
N VAL A 127 -0.92 19.08 -0.09
CA VAL A 127 -1.17 19.47 1.30
C VAL A 127 -1.89 18.34 2.01
N ALA A 128 -1.42 17.97 3.19
CA ALA A 128 -2.04 16.92 3.99
C ALA A 128 -3.47 17.30 4.37
N ASP A 129 -4.38 16.35 4.16
CA ASP A 129 -5.74 16.42 4.66
C ASP A 129 -5.73 15.96 6.11
N THR A 130 -5.74 16.92 7.05
CA THR A 130 -5.61 16.65 8.48
C THR A 130 -6.81 15.90 9.07
N GLU A 131 -7.98 15.96 8.42
CA GLU A 131 -9.18 15.26 8.88
C GLU A 131 -9.20 13.80 8.40
N ARG A 132 -8.68 13.53 7.20
CA ARG A 132 -8.59 12.17 6.63
C ARG A 132 -7.30 11.43 7.00
N SER A 133 -6.30 12.14 7.51
CA SER A 133 -5.03 11.56 7.95
C SER A 133 -5.08 11.17 9.43
N THR A 134 -4.52 10.02 9.78
CA THR A 134 -4.49 9.52 11.16
C THR A 134 -3.23 8.69 11.41
N ILE A 135 -2.66 8.87 12.60
CA ILE A 135 -1.59 8.04 13.15
C ILE A 135 -2.22 7.18 14.24
N TYR A 136 -2.22 5.86 14.05
CA TYR A 136 -2.61 4.90 15.06
C TYR A 136 -1.39 4.50 15.87
N TRP A 137 -1.54 4.38 17.18
CA TRP A 137 -0.46 3.96 18.08
C TRP A 137 -0.88 2.77 18.93
N THR A 138 0.10 1.94 19.31
CA THR A 138 -0.08 0.88 20.31
C THR A 138 1.08 0.89 21.30
N GLY A 139 0.78 1.24 22.54
CA GLY A 139 1.69 1.11 23.69
C GLY A 139 1.43 -0.20 24.42
N ARG A 140 2.49 -0.87 24.89
CA ARG A 140 2.39 -2.22 25.48
C ARG A 140 3.21 -2.33 26.75
N ASN A 141 2.81 -3.27 27.61
CA ASN A 141 3.66 -3.83 28.64
C ASN A 141 3.47 -5.35 28.71
N LEU A 142 4.00 -6.00 29.75
CA LEU A 142 3.93 -7.46 29.89
C LEU A 142 2.48 -7.98 30.06
N PHE A 143 1.58 -7.16 30.59
CA PHE A 143 0.25 -7.59 31.03
C PHE A 143 -0.88 -7.03 30.17
N ASN A 144 -0.68 -5.85 29.60
CA ASN A 144 -1.69 -5.04 28.94
C ASN A 144 -1.11 -4.31 27.73
N HIS A 145 -2.02 -3.77 26.92
CA HIS A 145 -1.71 -2.81 25.88
C HIS A 145 -2.81 -1.76 25.83
N HIS A 146 -2.47 -0.60 25.29
CA HIS A 146 -3.43 0.43 24.92
C HIS A 146 -3.22 0.81 23.46
N THR A 147 -4.33 1.14 22.82
CA THR A 147 -4.37 1.60 21.43
C THR A 147 -4.96 2.99 21.38
N GLY A 148 -4.61 3.75 20.37
CA GLY A 148 -5.22 5.04 20.16
C GLY A 148 -4.85 5.68 18.86
N THR A 149 -5.25 6.94 18.72
CA THR A 149 -4.97 7.75 17.55
C THR A 149 -4.38 9.10 17.94
N VAL A 150 -3.68 9.72 17.00
CA VAL A 150 -3.29 11.12 17.01
C VAL A 150 -3.35 11.65 15.57
N GLY A 151 -3.80 12.89 15.42
CA GLY A 151 -3.97 13.57 14.14
C GLY A 151 -2.78 14.44 13.77
N LEU A 152 -2.84 15.00 12.56
CA LEU A 152 -1.86 15.96 12.07
C LEU A 152 -2.32 17.40 12.33
N ARG A 153 -1.34 18.26 12.63
CA ARG A 153 -1.52 19.72 12.59
C ARG A 153 -1.40 20.24 11.16
N SER A 154 -0.46 19.71 10.39
CA SER A 154 -0.19 20.09 9.00
C SER A 154 0.68 19.06 8.30
N GLY A 155 0.73 19.13 6.97
CA GLY A 155 1.72 18.41 6.19
C GLY A 155 1.82 18.91 4.76
N ALA A 156 3.00 18.79 4.17
CA ALA A 156 3.29 19.16 2.79
C ALA A 156 4.15 18.08 2.15
N VAL A 157 3.85 17.76 0.89
CA VAL A 157 4.54 16.73 0.10
C VAL A 157 4.84 17.28 -1.29
N THR A 158 6.00 16.95 -1.85
CA THR A 158 6.36 17.28 -3.23
C THR A 158 6.79 16.03 -3.96
N LEU A 159 6.13 15.74 -5.09
CA LEU A 159 6.51 14.71 -6.03
C LEU A 159 7.13 15.35 -7.28
N GLU A 160 8.11 14.67 -7.87
CA GLU A 160 8.69 15.00 -9.17
C GLU A 160 9.00 13.70 -9.93
N GLY A 161 8.35 13.52 -11.07
CA GLY A 161 8.47 12.32 -11.89
C GLY A 161 8.09 11.04 -11.15
N GLY A 162 7.05 11.10 -10.29
CA GLY A 162 6.65 10.00 -9.42
C GLY A 162 7.56 9.78 -8.21
N LEU A 163 8.64 10.55 -8.06
CA LEU A 163 9.56 10.40 -6.94
C LEU A 163 9.23 11.39 -5.84
N LEU A 164 9.17 10.91 -4.60
CA LEU A 164 9.06 11.76 -3.43
C LEU A 164 10.34 12.59 -3.25
N LYS A 165 10.23 13.92 -3.37
CA LYS A 165 11.36 14.85 -3.26
C LYS A 165 11.44 15.57 -1.93
N ALA A 166 10.30 15.92 -1.36
CA ALA A 166 10.20 16.57 -0.06
C ALA A 166 8.93 16.11 0.64
N ALA A 167 9.01 15.95 1.96
CA ALA A 167 7.86 15.81 2.82
C ALA A 167 8.15 16.42 4.19
N GLU A 168 7.16 17.11 4.73
CA GLU A 168 7.20 17.66 6.07
C GLU A 168 5.83 17.47 6.73
N PHE A 169 5.81 16.96 7.95
CA PHE A 169 4.59 16.74 8.72
C PHE A 169 4.74 17.26 10.14
N SER A 170 3.68 17.86 10.67
CA SER A 170 3.56 18.24 12.09
C SER A 170 2.38 17.49 12.70
N VAL A 171 2.60 16.85 13.85
CA VAL A 171 1.59 16.09 14.60
C VAL A 171 0.89 17.02 15.59
N ASP A 172 -0.43 16.89 15.72
CA ASP A 172 -1.19 17.59 16.75
C ASP A 172 -1.52 16.67 17.92
N PHE A 173 -0.66 16.64 18.93
CA PHE A 173 -0.87 15.78 20.10
C PHE A 173 -2.08 16.19 20.94
N GLU A 174 -2.67 17.37 20.71
CA GLU A 174 -3.93 17.73 21.36
C GLU A 174 -5.11 16.86 20.91
N THR A 175 -5.00 16.27 19.72
CA THR A 175 -6.00 15.34 19.16
C THR A 175 -5.83 13.89 19.66
N ALA A 176 -4.82 13.62 20.49
CA ALA A 176 -4.52 12.27 20.93
C ALA A 176 -5.66 11.67 21.79
N THR A 177 -6.05 10.43 21.49
CA THR A 177 -7.07 9.69 22.24
C THR A 177 -6.75 8.19 22.29
N SER A 178 -7.40 7.45 23.19
CA SER A 178 -7.40 5.98 23.22
C SER A 178 -8.64 5.42 22.50
N THR A 179 -8.47 4.28 21.84
CA THR A 179 -9.51 3.58 21.07
C THR A 179 -10.01 2.29 21.74
N ASP A 180 -9.26 1.74 22.70
CA ASP A 180 -9.64 0.53 23.45
C ASP A 180 -10.37 0.85 24.76
N LEU A 181 -10.10 2.01 25.36
CA LEU A 181 -10.74 2.43 26.61
C LEU A 181 -12.12 3.06 26.35
N LYS A 182 -13.14 2.57 27.05
CA LYS A 182 -14.52 3.10 26.95
C LYS A 182 -14.84 4.20 27.96
N ASP A 183 -14.14 4.22 29.10
CA ASP A 183 -14.35 5.20 30.15
C ASP A 183 -13.56 6.48 29.86
N SER A 184 -14.27 7.59 29.63
CA SER A 184 -13.67 8.89 29.32
C SER A 184 -12.67 9.40 30.39
N SER A 185 -12.85 9.04 31.66
CA SER A 185 -11.94 9.41 32.74
C SER A 185 -10.61 8.65 32.65
N LEU A 186 -10.65 7.37 32.27
CA LEU A 186 -9.46 6.56 32.03
C LEU A 186 -8.72 7.01 30.76
N VAL A 187 -9.46 7.38 29.71
CA VAL A 187 -8.87 8.00 28.52
C VAL A 187 -8.16 9.30 28.91
N ALA A 188 -8.82 10.19 29.64
CA ALA A 188 -8.23 11.45 30.08
C ALA A 188 -6.99 11.24 30.97
N ALA A 189 -7.01 10.26 31.87
CA ALA A 189 -5.87 9.91 32.71
C ALA A 189 -4.68 9.40 31.87
N LEU A 190 -4.92 8.47 30.94
CA LEU A 190 -3.88 7.92 30.06
C LEU A 190 -3.27 9.00 29.18
N ILE A 191 -4.10 9.76 28.45
CA ILE A 191 -3.61 10.82 27.55
C ILE A 191 -2.93 11.93 28.35
N GLY A 192 -3.46 12.29 29.51
CA GLY A 192 -2.81 13.24 30.43
C GLY A 192 -1.43 12.77 30.87
N HIS A 193 -1.25 11.48 31.16
CA HIS A 193 0.05 10.91 31.50
C HIS A 193 1.02 10.92 30.32
N LEU A 194 0.56 10.54 29.12
CA LEU A 194 1.39 10.59 27.91
C LEU A 194 1.87 12.02 27.57
N LYS A 195 1.06 13.04 27.88
CA LYS A 195 1.42 14.46 27.69
C LYS A 195 2.43 14.98 28.74
N SER A 196 2.58 14.31 29.87
CA SER A 196 3.42 14.79 30.97
C SER A 196 4.91 14.62 30.70
N SER A 197 5.75 15.18 31.58
CA SER A 197 7.21 15.07 31.55
C SER A 197 7.75 13.64 31.67
N ASP A 198 6.92 12.70 32.14
CA ASP A 198 7.26 11.27 32.20
C ASP A 198 7.38 10.65 30.79
N PHE A 199 6.61 11.20 29.84
CA PHE A 199 6.53 10.74 28.46
C PHE A 199 6.93 11.86 27.50
N PHE A 200 5.98 12.44 26.74
CA PHE A 200 6.29 13.30 25.60
C PHE A 200 6.49 14.77 25.96
N ASP A 201 6.18 15.17 27.20
CA ASP A 201 6.39 16.52 27.72
C ASP A 201 5.85 17.63 26.81
N VAL A 202 4.62 17.45 26.32
CA VAL A 202 4.03 18.25 25.24
C VAL A 202 3.93 19.73 25.60
N SER A 203 3.78 20.07 26.89
CA SER A 203 3.69 21.47 27.32
C SER A 203 5.01 22.23 27.17
N ASN A 204 6.15 21.58 27.41
CA ASN A 204 7.47 22.19 27.26
C ASN A 204 8.05 21.99 25.85
N HIS A 205 7.62 20.94 25.16
CA HIS A 205 8.07 20.55 23.84
C HIS A 205 6.88 20.27 22.91
N PRO A 206 6.13 21.32 22.51
CA PRO A 206 4.90 21.16 21.73
C PRO A 206 5.14 20.73 20.28
N GLU A 207 6.38 20.88 19.78
CA GLU A 207 6.74 20.48 18.43
C GLU A 207 6.96 18.96 18.35
N ILE A 208 6.14 18.32 17.51
CA ILE A 208 6.32 16.96 17.03
C ILE A 208 6.32 17.02 15.51
N ARG A 209 7.48 16.81 14.89
CA ARG A 209 7.71 17.14 13.48
C ARG A 209 8.59 16.10 12.79
N PHE A 210 8.22 15.72 11.57
CA PHE A 210 9.02 14.87 10.70
C PHE A 210 9.41 15.65 9.44
N VAL A 211 10.68 15.54 9.02
CA VAL A 211 11.19 16.09 7.76
C VAL A 211 11.90 15.02 6.97
N LEU A 212 11.49 14.82 5.73
CA LEU A 212 12.16 13.92 4.81
C LEU A 212 13.59 14.40 4.55
N THR A 213 14.55 13.50 4.70
CA THR A 213 15.93 13.72 4.26
C THR A 213 16.22 12.93 2.99
N LYS A 214 15.62 11.75 2.83
CA LYS A 214 15.78 10.91 1.65
C LYS A 214 14.61 9.96 1.42
N ALA A 215 14.22 9.81 0.17
CA ALA A 215 13.29 8.79 -0.28
C ALA A 215 13.97 7.91 -1.33
N THR A 216 13.92 6.59 -1.14
CA THR A 216 14.50 5.62 -2.08
C THR A 216 13.41 4.68 -2.57
N PRO A 217 13.14 4.61 -3.88
CA PRO A 217 12.22 3.61 -4.43
C PRO A 217 12.66 2.19 -4.05
N ILE A 218 11.71 1.35 -3.69
CA ILE A 218 11.93 -0.08 -3.46
C ILE A 218 11.73 -0.79 -4.81
N PRO A 219 12.78 -1.43 -5.38
CA PRO A 219 12.65 -2.17 -6.62
C PRO A 219 11.60 -3.27 -6.51
N ASP A 220 10.91 -3.54 -7.63
CA ASP A 220 9.95 -4.65 -7.77
C ASP A 220 8.80 -4.64 -6.74
N ALA A 221 8.49 -3.46 -6.18
CA ALA A 221 7.34 -3.29 -5.31
C ALA A 221 6.05 -3.58 -6.10
N THR A 222 5.23 -4.48 -5.54
CA THR A 222 3.91 -4.80 -6.09
C THR A 222 2.83 -4.01 -5.37
N ASP A 223 1.63 -3.97 -5.95
CA ASP A 223 0.48 -3.31 -5.35
C ASP A 223 0.23 -3.77 -3.90
N GLY A 224 -0.11 -2.80 -3.05
CA GLY A 224 -0.36 -3.03 -1.63
C GLY A 224 0.89 -3.25 -0.77
N ARG A 225 2.09 -3.28 -1.36
CA ARG A 225 3.36 -3.35 -0.63
C ARG A 225 4.05 -2.00 -0.58
N ALA A 226 4.89 -1.81 0.44
CA ALA A 226 5.73 -0.62 0.49
C ALA A 226 6.58 -0.49 -0.79
N ASN A 227 6.56 0.70 -1.38
CA ASN A 227 7.24 1.01 -2.64
C ASN A 227 8.32 2.08 -2.47
N THR A 228 8.44 2.68 -1.28
CA THR A 228 9.41 3.72 -0.99
C THR A 228 9.98 3.54 0.42
N ARG A 229 11.31 3.47 0.54
CA ARG A 229 12.03 3.61 1.80
C ARG A 229 12.14 5.10 2.13
N ILE A 230 11.64 5.49 3.29
CA ILE A 230 11.69 6.84 3.83
C ILE A 230 12.79 6.92 4.88
N GLU A 231 13.62 7.95 4.79
CA GLU A 231 14.58 8.37 5.82
C GLU A 231 14.32 9.86 6.11
N GLY A 232 14.31 10.24 7.38
CA GLY A 232 14.06 11.62 7.77
C GLY A 232 14.42 11.93 9.22
N ASP A 233 14.39 13.22 9.53
CA ASP A 233 14.63 13.73 10.87
C ASP A 233 13.31 13.82 11.62
N PHE A 234 13.21 13.13 12.75
CA PHE A 234 12.04 13.15 13.62
C PHE A 234 12.33 13.90 14.92
N THR A 235 11.60 14.99 15.11
CA THR A 235 11.64 15.82 16.31
C THR A 235 10.49 15.45 17.23
N LEU A 236 10.83 15.06 18.46
CA LEU A 236 9.89 14.72 19.53
C LEU A 236 10.53 15.11 20.86
N ARG A 237 9.76 15.67 21.79
CA ARG A 237 10.26 16.05 23.13
C ARG A 237 11.54 16.93 23.04
N GLY A 238 11.55 17.86 22.08
CA GLY A 238 12.64 18.82 21.88
C GLY A 238 13.95 18.23 21.35
N GLN A 239 13.98 16.95 20.98
CA GLN A 239 15.15 16.28 20.42
C GLN A 239 14.86 15.82 18.99
N THR A 240 15.85 15.91 18.12
CA THR A 240 15.76 15.45 16.72
C THR A 240 16.70 14.27 16.51
N HIS A 241 16.15 13.15 16.07
CA HIS A 241 16.93 11.95 15.73
C HIS A 241 16.43 11.36 14.40
N PRO A 242 17.30 10.62 13.68
CA PRO A 242 16.90 10.00 12.42
C PRO A 242 15.86 8.89 12.64
N LEU A 243 14.91 8.79 11.72
CA LEU A 243 13.90 7.75 11.64
C LEU A 243 13.81 7.24 10.20
N ALA A 244 13.70 5.92 10.03
CA ALA A 244 13.60 5.32 8.71
C ALA A 244 12.62 4.14 8.69
N PHE A 245 11.75 4.11 7.68
CA PHE A 245 10.67 3.14 7.55
C PHE A 245 10.23 2.97 6.10
N ASP A 246 9.56 1.86 5.80
CA ASP A 246 9.06 1.56 4.47
C ASP A 246 7.62 2.05 4.36
N THR A 247 7.27 2.68 3.23
CA THR A 247 5.96 3.29 2.98
C THR A 247 5.42 2.84 1.63
N LEU A 248 4.12 2.55 1.60
CA LEU A 248 3.34 2.46 0.36
C LEU A 248 2.80 3.86 0.04
N ILE A 249 3.13 4.38 -1.13
CA ILE A 249 2.63 5.68 -1.64
C ILE A 249 1.91 5.46 -2.97
N ALA A 250 0.73 6.03 -3.13
CA ALA A 250 0.00 5.99 -4.40
C ALA A 250 -0.80 7.28 -4.62
N VAL A 251 -1.05 7.63 -5.88
CA VAL A 251 -1.97 8.70 -6.27
C VAL A 251 -3.19 8.08 -6.93
N ASP A 252 -4.39 8.44 -6.48
CA ASP A 252 -5.63 7.90 -7.06
C ASP A 252 -6.02 8.60 -8.38
N GLY A 253 -7.06 8.08 -9.03
CA GLY A 253 -7.55 8.64 -10.29
C GLY A 253 -8.07 10.09 -10.22
N LYS A 254 -8.33 10.61 -9.01
CA LYS A 254 -8.77 11.99 -8.73
C LYS A 254 -7.59 12.92 -8.43
N GLY A 255 -6.40 12.38 -8.19
CA GLY A 255 -5.20 13.12 -7.87
C GLY A 255 -4.89 13.22 -6.37
N ASP A 256 -5.65 12.57 -5.49
CA ASP A 256 -5.31 12.50 -4.07
C ASP A 256 -4.12 11.54 -3.87
N LEU A 257 -3.15 11.96 -3.07
CA LEU A 257 -2.03 11.14 -2.62
C LEU A 257 -2.41 10.40 -1.34
N TYR A 258 -2.12 9.10 -1.30
CA TYR A 258 -2.28 8.24 -0.14
C TYR A 258 -0.93 7.67 0.26
N ALA A 259 -0.65 7.65 1.56
CA ALA A 259 0.52 6.98 2.09
C ALA A 259 0.16 6.12 3.30
N GLN A 260 0.74 4.92 3.35
CA GLN A 260 0.59 3.99 4.47
C GLN A 260 1.95 3.43 4.89
N ALA A 261 2.21 3.42 6.19
CA ALA A 261 3.41 2.81 6.75
C ALA A 261 3.12 2.17 8.11
N GLU A 262 3.91 1.17 8.48
CA GLU A 262 3.93 0.56 9.80
C GLU A 262 5.36 0.52 10.31
N LEU A 263 5.57 0.90 11.57
CA LEU A 263 6.89 0.95 12.18
C LEU A 263 6.81 0.88 13.71
N ASP A 264 7.90 0.48 14.34
CA ASP A 264 8.08 0.60 15.79
C ASP A 264 9.03 1.75 16.11
N LEU A 265 8.57 2.67 16.96
CA LEU A 265 9.35 3.79 17.49
C LEU A 265 9.93 3.41 18.86
N ASP A 266 11.25 3.45 19.00
CA ASP A 266 11.89 3.36 20.33
C ASP A 266 11.81 4.73 21.02
N ARG A 267 10.84 4.87 21.96
CA ARG A 267 10.56 6.14 22.65
C ARG A 267 11.73 6.62 23.52
N THR A 268 12.64 5.72 23.92
CA THR A 268 13.75 6.05 24.81
C THR A 268 14.83 6.88 24.11
N ILE A 269 14.90 6.82 22.77
CA ILE A 269 15.81 7.65 21.96
C ILE A 269 15.54 9.15 22.18
N TRP A 270 14.27 9.53 22.34
CA TRP A 270 13.86 10.91 22.64
C TRP A 270 13.72 11.18 24.15
N GLY A 271 14.17 10.25 24.99
CA GLY A 271 14.20 10.38 26.45
C GLY A 271 12.85 10.23 27.15
N ALA A 272 11.80 9.78 26.46
CA ALA A 272 10.55 9.38 27.10
C ALA A 272 10.79 8.04 27.81
N ASN A 273 11.35 8.07 29.03
CA ASN A 273 11.97 6.90 29.65
C ASN A 273 11.07 6.16 30.64
N TYR A 274 9.93 6.72 31.05
CA TYR A 274 9.04 6.14 32.07
C TYR A 274 8.79 4.64 31.86
N GLY A 275 8.97 3.81 32.89
CA GLY A 275 8.67 2.38 32.80
C GLY A 275 9.62 1.57 31.89
N SER A 276 10.69 2.17 31.35
CA SER A 276 11.68 1.45 30.54
C SER A 276 12.50 0.49 31.40
N GLY A 277 12.43 -0.81 31.07
CA GLY A 277 13.23 -1.83 31.72
C GLY A 277 14.72 -1.78 31.39
N ARG A 278 15.14 -0.99 30.39
CA ARG A 278 16.56 -0.75 30.09
C ARG A 278 17.20 0.28 31.02
N ILE A 279 16.39 1.17 31.58
CA ILE A 279 16.85 2.36 32.34
C ILE A 279 16.56 2.19 33.83
N PHE A 280 15.44 1.55 34.17
CA PHE A 280 14.97 1.39 35.53
C PHE A 280 14.86 -0.07 35.93
N GLU A 281 15.07 -0.34 37.21
CA GLU A 281 14.94 -1.67 37.79
C GLU A 281 13.70 -1.76 38.68
N ARG A 282 13.23 -3.00 38.92
CA ARG A 282 12.16 -3.31 39.89
C ARG A 282 10.84 -2.55 39.64
N LEU A 283 10.50 -2.35 38.37
CA LEU A 283 9.35 -1.56 37.91
C LEU A 283 7.97 -2.15 38.27
N GLY A 284 7.87 -3.47 38.47
CA GLY A 284 6.60 -4.13 38.75
C GLY A 284 5.54 -3.81 37.68
N MET A 285 4.37 -3.33 38.10
CA MET A 285 3.25 -2.98 37.21
C MET A 285 3.47 -1.69 36.41
N HIS A 286 4.54 -0.93 36.69
CA HIS A 286 4.89 0.31 35.97
C HIS A 286 5.77 0.05 34.74
N VAL A 287 6.04 -1.22 34.41
CA VAL A 287 6.78 -1.55 33.20
C VAL A 287 5.99 -1.09 31.97
N VAL A 288 6.68 -0.46 31.03
CA VAL A 288 6.16 -0.01 29.73
C VAL A 288 7.24 -0.31 28.71
N ASN A 289 6.90 -1.00 27.63
CA ASN A 289 7.87 -1.37 26.60
C ASN A 289 8.45 -0.11 25.94
N ASP A 290 9.72 -0.22 25.51
CA ASP A 290 10.41 0.89 24.83
C ASP A 290 9.87 1.13 23.43
N LEU A 291 9.44 0.06 22.75
CA LEU A 291 8.88 0.13 21.41
C LEU A 291 7.39 0.48 21.45
N VAL A 292 7.01 1.53 20.73
CA VAL A 292 5.64 1.92 20.45
C VAL A 292 5.36 1.64 18.98
N HIS A 293 4.35 0.83 18.71
CA HIS A 293 3.97 0.54 17.33
C HIS A 293 3.13 1.67 16.76
N LEU A 294 3.44 2.07 15.53
CA LEU A 294 2.77 3.13 14.79
C LEU A 294 2.25 2.56 13.46
N HIS A 295 1.00 2.87 13.14
CA HIS A 295 0.41 2.66 11.81
C HIS A 295 -0.05 4.01 11.27
N LEU A 296 0.56 4.44 10.17
CA LEU A 296 0.32 5.73 9.54
C LEU A 296 -0.67 5.52 8.39
N LYS A 297 -1.73 6.33 8.35
CA LYS A 297 -2.60 6.48 7.17
C LYS A 297 -2.72 7.95 6.84
N LEU A 298 -2.12 8.36 5.75
CA LEU A 298 -2.04 9.76 5.34
C LEU A 298 -2.75 9.96 4.02
N VAL A 299 -3.45 11.09 3.92
CA VAL A 299 -4.03 11.58 2.68
C VAL A 299 -3.52 12.99 2.45
N ALA A 300 -3.09 13.30 1.24
CA ALA A 300 -2.77 14.66 0.82
C ALA A 300 -3.46 14.99 -0.50
N ARG A 301 -3.94 16.22 -0.65
CA ARG A 301 -4.61 16.70 -1.86
C ARG A 301 -3.66 17.61 -2.63
N PRO A 302 -3.76 17.70 -3.96
CA PRO A 302 -3.00 18.68 -4.73
C PRO A 302 -3.18 20.09 -4.15
N ALA A 303 -2.07 20.82 -4.02
CA ALA A 303 -2.03 22.18 -3.48
C ALA A 303 -2.62 23.22 -4.44
#